data_AF-A0A2E7D5U2-F1
#
_entry.id   AF-A0A2E7D5U2-F1
#
_cell.length_a   1.000
_cell.length_b   1.000
_cell.length_c   1.000
_cell.angle_alpha   90.00
_cell.angle_beta   90.00
_cell.angle_gamma   90.00
#
_symmetry.space_group_name_H-M   'P 1'
#
loop_
_entity.id
_entity.type
_entity.pdbx_description
1 polymer ?
#
loop_
_entity_poly.entity_id
_entity_poly.type
_entity_poly.pdbx_seq_one_letter_code
_entity_poly.pdbx_strand_id
1 'polypeptide(L)'
;MGRHRGLRDSHGNVWEWRSDKFHPRYYAELTGGIAMSRDPELLPIVTDSKGPITTIHHKYGDWRSVRGGAWCTGPLTSRSAERSFAESSDASVYTGFRVLLEVE
;
A
#
# COMPACT_ATOMS: atom_id res chain seq x y z
N MET A 1 18.91 19.95 -2.74
CA MET A 1 19.04 18.99 -1.62
C MET A 1 17.69 18.36 -1.36
N GLY A 2 17.56 17.05 -1.61
CA GLY A 2 16.27 16.34 -1.61
C GLY A 2 15.68 16.18 -0.21
N ARG A 3 14.41 16.55 -0.07
CA ARG A 3 13.65 16.57 1.18
C ARG A 3 13.37 15.14 1.66
N HIS A 4 14.08 14.68 2.68
CA HIS A 4 13.61 13.58 3.51
C HIS A 4 12.38 14.09 4.28
N ARG A 5 11.21 13.45 4.14
CA ARG A 5 9.93 13.94 4.70
C ARG A 5 9.79 13.77 6.22
N GLY A 6 10.89 13.56 6.95
CA GLY A 6 10.88 13.36 8.41
C GLY A 6 10.13 12.12 8.92
N LEU A 7 9.67 11.24 8.01
CA LEU A 7 8.90 10.06 8.36
C LEU A 7 9.84 8.98 8.91
N ARG A 8 9.55 8.51 10.13
CA ARG A 8 10.30 7.46 10.83
C ARG A 8 9.52 6.15 10.79
N ASP A 9 10.25 5.04 10.86
CA ASP A 9 9.72 3.68 10.98
C ASP A 9 8.79 3.26 9.84
N SER A 10 9.07 3.73 8.62
CA SER A 10 8.33 3.30 7.42
C SER A 10 8.87 2.00 6.79
N HIS A 11 9.96 1.46 7.34
CA HIS A 11 10.65 0.23 6.91
C HIS A 11 11.01 -0.62 8.13
N GLY A 12 10.01 -1.18 8.79
CA GLY A 12 10.13 -1.99 10.00
C GLY A 12 9.23 -1.49 11.14
N ASN A 13 9.58 -1.86 12.37
CA ASN A 13 8.76 -1.67 13.58
C ASN A 13 7.43 -2.43 13.52
N VAL A 14 6.41 -1.90 12.85
CA VAL A 14 5.10 -2.55 12.69
C VAL A 14 4.55 -2.31 11.29
N TRP A 15 3.77 -3.27 10.79
CA TRP A 15 3.00 -3.07 9.57
C TRP A 15 1.99 -1.94 9.81
N GLU A 16 1.82 -1.04 8.85
CA GLU A 16 0.86 0.07 8.94
C GLU A 16 -0.36 -0.23 8.05
N TRP A 17 -1.55 -0.25 8.66
CA TRP A 17 -2.84 -0.31 7.94
C TRP A 17 -2.99 0.81 6.91
N ARG A 18 -3.67 0.50 5.79
CA ARG A 18 -4.09 1.46 4.77
C ARG A 18 -5.60 1.35 4.53
N SER A 19 -6.21 2.44 4.06
CA SER A 19 -7.63 2.48 3.72
C SER A 19 -7.97 1.56 2.54
N ASP A 20 -7.04 1.39 1.61
CA ASP A 20 -7.22 0.62 0.37
C ASP A 20 -7.48 -0.86 0.63
N LYS A 21 -8.49 -1.39 -0.06
CA LYS A 21 -8.68 -2.84 -0.22
C LYS A 21 -7.48 -3.47 -0.93
N PHE A 22 -7.07 -4.65 -0.48
CA PHE A 22 -5.93 -5.32 -1.08
C PHE A 22 -6.29 -5.91 -2.45
N HIS A 23 -5.48 -5.57 -3.45
CA HIS A 23 -5.51 -6.15 -4.77
C HIS A 23 -4.08 -6.21 -5.34
N PRO A 24 -3.57 -7.40 -5.69
CA PRO A 24 -2.16 -7.56 -6.05
C PRO A 24 -1.80 -6.80 -7.33
N ARG A 25 -2.72 -6.71 -8.29
CA ARG A 25 -2.47 -6.13 -9.62
C ARG A 25 -3.04 -4.72 -9.83
N TYR A 26 -3.61 -4.09 -8.80
CA TYR A 26 -4.45 -2.89 -8.98
C TYR A 26 -3.71 -1.75 -9.66
N TYR A 27 -2.49 -1.43 -9.25
CA TYR A 27 -1.73 -0.35 -9.87
C TYR A 27 -1.26 -0.69 -11.30
N ALA A 28 -1.00 -1.96 -11.61
CA ALA A 28 -0.70 -2.37 -12.98
C ALA A 28 -1.95 -2.24 -13.88
N GLU A 29 -3.12 -2.58 -13.37
CA GLU A 29 -4.40 -2.46 -14.10
C GLU A 29 -4.87 -1.01 -14.22
N LEU A 30 -4.63 -0.16 -13.22
CA LEU A 30 -4.87 1.28 -13.30
C LEU A 30 -4.13 1.92 -14.47
N THR A 31 -2.95 1.40 -14.78
CA THR A 31 -2.18 1.85 -15.96
C THR A 31 -2.63 1.20 -17.26
N GLY A 32 -3.76 0.48 -17.34
CA GLY A 32 -4.14 -0.25 -18.56
C GLY A 32 -3.13 -1.33 -18.97
N GLY A 33 -2.36 -1.86 -18.01
CA GLY A 33 -1.31 -2.86 -18.27
C GLY A 33 0.02 -2.28 -18.79
N ILE A 34 0.12 -0.97 -18.97
CA ILE A 34 1.34 -0.32 -19.50
C ILE A 34 2.22 0.31 -18.42
N ALA A 35 2.11 -0.13 -17.15
CA ALA A 35 2.97 0.31 -16.04
C ALA A 35 4.48 0.20 -16.34
N MET A 36 4.86 -0.72 -17.24
CA MET A 36 6.24 -0.96 -17.66
C MET A 36 6.59 -0.26 -19.00
N SER A 37 5.69 0.55 -19.55
CA SER A 37 5.97 1.35 -20.74
C SER A 37 7.13 2.29 -20.46
N ARG A 38 8.08 2.34 -21.40
CA ARG A 38 9.18 3.31 -21.38
C ARG A 38 8.77 4.66 -21.95
N ASP A 39 7.60 4.73 -22.56
CA ASP A 39 7.01 5.95 -23.06
C ASP A 39 6.11 6.56 -21.97
N PRO A 40 6.52 7.68 -21.34
CA PRO A 40 5.77 8.33 -20.28
C PRO A 40 4.49 9.00 -20.79
N GLU A 41 4.37 9.32 -22.09
CA GLU A 41 3.17 9.94 -22.64
C GLU A 41 1.99 8.97 -22.70
N LEU A 42 2.27 7.66 -22.72
CA LEU A 42 1.23 6.64 -22.68
C LEU A 42 0.66 6.41 -21.28
N LEU A 43 1.39 6.76 -20.22
CA LEU A 43 0.95 6.46 -18.85
C LEU A 43 -0.26 7.33 -18.47
N PRO A 44 -1.38 6.73 -18.01
CA PRO A 44 -2.53 7.52 -17.60
C PRO A 44 -2.20 8.36 -16.36
N ILE A 45 -2.64 9.61 -16.36
CA ILE A 45 -2.57 10.48 -15.19
C ILE A 45 -3.62 9.99 -14.18
N VAL A 46 -3.18 9.28 -13.15
CA VAL A 46 -4.03 8.84 -12.05
C VAL A 46 -3.85 9.80 -10.87
N THR A 47 -4.89 10.59 -10.58
CA THR A 47 -4.92 11.50 -9.44
C THR A 47 -5.68 10.89 -8.28
N ASP A 48 -5.07 10.91 -7.09
CA ASP A 48 -5.72 10.63 -5.81
C ASP A 48 -6.55 9.33 -5.76
N SER A 49 -5.95 8.24 -6.28
CA SER A 49 -6.55 6.91 -6.29
C SER A 49 -6.95 6.46 -4.88
N LYS A 50 -8.21 6.09 -4.71
CA LYS A 50 -8.78 5.57 -3.44
C LYS A 50 -8.75 4.05 -3.33
N GLY A 51 -7.96 3.38 -4.17
CA GLY A 51 -7.93 1.93 -4.26
C GLY A 51 -9.15 1.34 -4.97
N PRO A 52 -9.24 0.00 -5.06
CA PRO A 52 -10.40 -0.67 -5.63
C PRO A 52 -11.60 -0.63 -4.66
N ILE A 53 -12.80 -0.42 -5.20
CA ILE A 53 -14.06 -0.47 -4.43
C ILE A 53 -14.32 -1.89 -3.88
N THR A 54 -13.94 -2.93 -4.64
CA THR A 54 -14.05 -4.33 -4.25
C THR A 54 -13.04 -5.18 -5.03
N THR A 55 -12.82 -6.43 -4.61
CA THR A 55 -12.00 -7.41 -5.33
C THR A 55 -12.62 -8.79 -5.28
N ILE A 56 -12.14 -9.71 -6.14
CA ILE A 56 -12.59 -11.11 -6.12
C ILE A 56 -12.40 -11.78 -4.74
N HIS A 57 -11.37 -11.35 -3.99
CA HIS A 57 -11.07 -11.89 -2.67
C HIS A 57 -12.02 -11.36 -1.59
N HIS A 58 -12.72 -10.24 -1.84
CA HIS A 58 -13.68 -9.67 -0.89
C HIS A 58 -14.97 -10.48 -0.75
N LYS A 59 -15.13 -11.54 -1.56
CA LYS A 59 -16.12 -12.59 -1.31
C LYS A 59 -15.82 -13.38 -0.02
N TYR A 60 -14.57 -13.42 0.41
CA TYR A 60 -14.10 -14.30 1.50
C TYR A 60 -13.63 -13.56 2.75
N GLY A 61 -13.66 -12.23 2.76
CA GLY A 61 -13.20 -11.40 3.88
C GLY A 61 -12.94 -9.96 3.45
N ASP A 62 -12.83 -9.02 4.39
CA ASP A 62 -12.52 -7.64 4.07
C ASP A 62 -11.00 -7.39 4.16
N TRP A 63 -10.29 -7.77 3.10
CA TRP A 63 -8.82 -7.73 3.03
C TRP A 63 -8.31 -6.31 2.74
N ARG A 64 -7.55 -5.74 3.67
CA ARG A 64 -6.97 -4.39 3.54
C ARG A 64 -5.47 -4.46 3.32
N SER A 65 -4.95 -3.45 2.63
CA SER A 65 -3.51 -3.34 2.38
C SER A 65 -2.77 -2.94 3.65
N VAL A 66 -1.61 -3.54 3.90
CA VAL A 66 -0.66 -3.12 4.93
C VAL A 66 0.72 -2.86 4.32
N ARG A 67 1.49 -1.93 4.90
CA ARG A 67 2.78 -1.46 4.36
C ARG A 67 3.84 -1.32 5.43
N GLY A 68 5.11 -1.33 5.01
CA GLY A 68 6.25 -0.95 5.84
C GLY A 68 7.04 -2.10 6.46
N GLY A 69 6.48 -3.31 6.56
CA GLY A 69 7.12 -4.41 7.27
C GLY A 69 6.97 -4.27 8.80
N ALA A 70 7.50 -5.24 9.55
CA ALA A 70 7.49 -5.21 11.01
C ALA A 70 8.81 -5.76 11.60
N TRP A 71 8.97 -5.65 12.92
CA TRP A 71 10.16 -6.14 13.64
C TRP A 71 10.47 -7.63 13.42
N CYS A 72 9.46 -8.44 13.10
CA CYS A 72 9.59 -9.87 12.82
C CYS A 72 9.79 -10.21 11.33
N THR A 73 9.87 -9.20 10.45
CA THR A 73 9.94 -9.40 9.00
C THR A 73 11.35 -9.25 8.46
N GLY A 74 11.66 -9.98 7.37
CA GLY A 74 12.93 -9.84 6.68
C GLY A 74 13.06 -8.50 5.92
N PRO A 75 14.28 -8.08 5.56
CA PRO A 75 14.51 -6.80 4.88
C PRO A 75 13.81 -6.70 3.51
N LEU A 76 13.58 -7.84 2.82
CA LEU A 76 12.88 -7.85 1.53
C LEU A 76 11.43 -7.37 1.65
N THR A 77 10.76 -7.65 2.77
CA THR A 77 9.37 -7.22 3.00
C THR A 77 9.25 -5.83 3.62
N SER A 78 10.38 -5.25 4.03
CA SER A 78 10.47 -3.86 4.48
C SER A 78 10.78 -2.87 3.35
N ARG A 79 10.78 -3.29 2.08
CA ARG A 79 11.02 -2.37 0.95
C ARG A 79 9.83 -1.42 0.76
N SER A 80 10.09 -0.19 0.35
CA SER A 80 9.05 0.82 0.07
C SER A 80 7.94 0.32 -0.86
N ALA A 81 8.25 -0.54 -1.83
CA ALA A 81 7.28 -1.06 -2.80
C ALA A 81 6.50 -2.30 -2.33
N GLU A 82 6.88 -2.93 -1.21
CA GLU A 82 6.28 -4.20 -0.79
C GLU A 82 4.84 -4.03 -0.28
N ARG A 83 3.89 -4.75 -0.85
CA ARG A 83 2.48 -4.67 -0.46
C ARG A 83 2.05 -6.00 0.13
N SER A 84 1.62 -5.98 1.39
CA SER A 84 1.01 -7.12 2.05
C SER A 84 -0.45 -6.81 2.40
N PHE A 85 -1.13 -7.75 3.02
CA PHE A 85 -2.53 -7.66 3.38
C PHE A 85 -2.83 -8.30 4.74
N ALA A 86 -3.95 -7.89 5.32
CA ALA A 86 -4.54 -8.52 6.51
C ALA A 86 -6.07 -8.33 6.48
N GLU A 87 -6.81 -9.17 7.19
CA GLU A 87 -8.26 -9.05 7.28
C GLU A 87 -8.63 -7.89 8.22
N SER A 88 -9.62 -7.07 7.85
CA SER A 88 -9.95 -5.85 8.60
C SER A 88 -10.32 -6.06 10.07
N SER A 89 -10.80 -7.26 10.42
CA SER A 89 -11.12 -7.65 11.80
C SER A 89 -9.91 -8.16 12.58
N ASP A 90 -8.77 -8.40 11.92
CA ASP A 90 -7.57 -8.89 12.58
C ASP A 90 -6.88 -7.80 13.38
N ALA A 91 -6.31 -8.21 14.50
CA ALA A 91 -5.31 -7.45 15.23
C ALA A 91 -4.11 -8.36 15.50
N SER A 92 -2.91 -7.80 15.36
CA SER A 92 -1.67 -8.51 15.66
C SER A 92 -0.73 -7.62 16.46
N VAL A 93 0.18 -8.25 17.20
CA VAL A 93 1.22 -7.53 17.98
C VAL A 93 2.25 -6.82 17.09
N TYR A 94 2.18 -6.99 15.78
CA TYR A 94 3.11 -6.41 14.80
C TYR A 94 2.41 -5.58 13.73
N THR A 95 1.13 -5.24 13.92
CA THR A 95 0.36 -4.36 13.04
C THR A 95 -0.14 -3.14 13.82
N GLY A 96 0.20 -1.96 13.34
CA GLY A 96 -0.30 -0.67 13.82
C GLY A 96 -0.87 0.16 12.68
N PHE A 97 -0.94 1.46 12.87
CA PHE A 97 -1.39 2.40 11.85
C PHE A 97 -0.78 3.77 12.06
N ARG A 98 -0.83 4.58 11.02
CA ARG A 98 -0.51 6.01 11.07
C ARG A 98 -1.71 6.78 10.55
N VAL A 99 -1.99 7.90 11.20
CA VAL A 99 -3.08 8.80 10.78
C VAL A 99 -2.59 9.78 9.71
N LEU A 100 -3.51 10.17 8.83
CA LEU A 100 -3.32 11.24 7.86
C LEU A 100 -4.35 12.34 8.17
N LEU A 101 -3.95 13.58 7.95
CA LEU A 101 -4.82 14.74 8.01
C LEU A 101 -4.70 15.49 6.68
N GLU A 102 -5.83 15.84 6.09
CA GLU A 102 -5.88 16.74 4.94
C GLU A 102 -5.56 18.16 5.41
N VAL A 103 -4.73 18.87 4.63
CA VAL A 103 -4.36 20.26 4.92
C VAL A 103 -5.11 21.13 3.94
N GLU A 104 -5.84 22.12 4.45
CA GLU A 104 -6.55 23.15 3.67
C GLU A 104 -5.59 24.08 2.91
#